data_AF-A0AAV9SLZ4-F1
#
_entry.id   AF-A0AAV9SLZ4-F1
#
_cell.length_a   1.000
_cell.length_b   1.000
_cell.length_c   1.000
_cell.angle_alpha   90.00
_cell.angle_beta   90.00
_cell.angle_gamma   90.00
#
_symmetry.space_group_name_H-M   'P 1'
#
loop_
_entity.id
_entity.type
_entity.pdbx_description
1 polymer ?
#
loop_
_entity_poly.entity_id
_entity_poly.type
_entity_poly.pdbx_seq_one_letter_code
_entity_poly.pdbx_strand_id
1 'polypeptide(L)'
;MMIVFVRYNLGPGVAVELQAEASVAELKELVGNQQGVPPQELRVLFAGRELQSSASLQGCDLPEQSTVHVVLPPPGSSSSQLLLLQERLVLGGEKEQDSLTTLDLSSSRLPATSSGLAVILDGAGGRARGEDQGKEQQAAAPKGTRSTFFVYCKRCLSIQSGKLRVRCRSCRQMTLTISRGPSCWDDVLLPGQIHGICQSKDCRGNEAEFYMKCASHPTSEDDVSVALDLILPNIRRVPCIGCTDVMDVVLVFQCSDRHVICLDCFHRYCQSRLNERQFVYNSVIGYSLPCAAGCENSLIKELHHFRILGDDQYGRYLQYGAEECLQSIGGMMCPSPGCGAGLLPPDASRKVECDRQLGCGFVFCRDCREGYHEGPCEILVAPPTGDGSQVSHSCRMMMMVMLKRLT
;
A
#
# COMPACT_ATOMS: atom_id res chain seq x y z
N MET A 1 13.98 28.04 -14.70
CA MET A 1 15.02 26.98 -14.64
C MET A 1 14.46 25.83 -13.86
N MET A 2 14.71 24.60 -14.32
CA MET A 2 14.31 23.35 -13.67
C MET A 2 15.53 22.46 -13.56
N ILE A 3 15.61 21.67 -12.48
CA ILE A 3 16.67 20.67 -12.29
C ILE A 3 16.09 19.28 -12.59
N VAL A 4 16.76 18.53 -13.47
CA VAL A 4 16.48 17.11 -13.73
C VAL A 4 17.72 16.28 -13.45
N PHE A 5 17.54 15.08 -12.89
CA PHE A 5 18.63 14.13 -12.70
C PHE A 5 18.71 13.20 -13.90
N VAL A 6 19.85 13.21 -14.59
CA VAL A 6 20.08 12.40 -15.77
C VAL A 6 20.94 11.21 -15.40
N ARG A 7 20.45 9.99 -15.68
CA ARG A 7 21.26 8.77 -15.63
C ARG A 7 21.54 8.29 -17.04
N TYR A 8 22.80 8.33 -17.43
CA TYR A 8 23.24 7.73 -18.69
C TYR A 8 23.56 6.24 -18.50
N ASN A 9 22.79 5.36 -19.12
CA ASN A 9 22.85 3.90 -18.95
C ASN A 9 22.82 3.49 -17.46
N LEU A 10 23.87 2.81 -16.97
CA LEU A 10 24.04 2.38 -15.58
C LEU A 10 24.82 3.39 -14.71
N GLY A 11 25.13 4.56 -15.26
CA GLY A 11 25.93 5.58 -14.58
C GLY A 11 25.24 6.24 -13.37
N PRO A 12 25.98 7.06 -12.62
CA PRO A 12 25.42 7.87 -11.55
C PRO A 12 24.42 8.91 -12.10
N GLY A 13 23.48 9.34 -11.26
CA GLY A 13 22.58 10.45 -11.58
C GLY A 13 23.31 11.78 -11.47
N VAL A 14 23.36 12.53 -12.57
CA VAL A 14 23.97 13.86 -12.64
C VAL A 14 22.86 14.89 -12.70
N ALA A 15 22.94 15.92 -11.85
CA ALA A 15 22.00 17.04 -11.91
C ALA A 15 22.30 17.89 -13.15
N VAL A 16 21.28 18.17 -13.95
CA VAL A 16 21.35 19.04 -15.12
C VAL A 16 20.30 20.14 -14.97
N GLU A 17 20.74 21.39 -15.09
CA GLU A 17 19.86 22.56 -15.06
C GLU A 17 19.48 22.94 -16.50
N LEU A 18 18.17 23.05 -16.74
CA LEU A 18 17.61 23.39 -18.05
C LEU A 18 16.48 24.41 -17.90
N GLN A 19 16.12 25.07 -19.00
CA GLN A 19 14.89 25.86 -19.05
C GLN A 19 13.66 24.93 -19.00
N ALA A 20 12.53 25.39 -18.45
CA ALA A 20 11.32 24.57 -18.33
C ALA A 20 10.76 24.17 -19.71
N GLU A 21 10.88 25.11 -20.64
CA GLU A 21 10.51 25.05 -22.05
C GLU A 21 11.53 24.31 -22.93
N ALA A 22 12.69 23.91 -22.39
CA ALA A 22 13.70 23.19 -23.14
C ALA A 22 13.14 21.89 -23.72
N SER A 23 13.59 21.56 -24.93
CA SER A 23 13.17 20.34 -25.63
C SER A 23 13.93 19.10 -25.15
N VAL A 24 13.35 17.92 -25.36
CA VAL A 24 14.05 16.65 -25.16
C VAL A 24 15.26 16.53 -26.12
N ALA A 25 15.22 17.15 -27.29
CA ALA A 25 16.36 17.24 -28.20
C ALA A 25 17.57 17.95 -27.57
N GLU A 26 17.35 19.07 -26.90
CA GLU A 26 18.41 19.80 -26.18
C GLU A 26 19.02 18.95 -25.07
N LEU A 27 18.19 18.20 -24.33
CA LEU A 27 18.69 17.26 -23.32
C LEU A 27 19.55 16.15 -23.96
N LYS A 28 19.14 15.61 -25.10
CA LYS A 28 19.94 14.62 -25.85
C LYS A 28 21.25 15.21 -26.34
N GLU A 29 21.25 16.44 -26.83
CA GLU A 29 22.47 17.13 -27.28
C GLU A 29 23.45 17.35 -26.12
N LEU A 30 22.95 17.82 -24.98
CA LEU A 30 23.77 18.01 -23.78
C LEU A 30 24.44 16.71 -23.33
N VAL A 31 23.66 15.62 -23.25
CA VAL A 31 24.20 14.31 -22.83
C VAL A 31 25.11 13.73 -23.92
N GLY A 32 24.75 13.86 -25.20
CA GLY A 32 25.54 13.39 -26.33
C GLY A 32 26.92 14.04 -26.39
N ASN A 33 26.98 15.36 -26.22
CA ASN A 33 28.23 16.11 -26.16
C ASN A 33 29.12 15.68 -24.99
N GLN A 34 28.53 15.43 -23.81
CA GLN A 34 29.28 14.96 -22.64
C GLN A 34 29.82 13.54 -22.80
N GLN A 35 29.08 12.66 -23.50
CA GLN A 35 29.42 11.25 -23.64
C GLN A 35 30.14 10.93 -24.96
N GLY A 36 30.26 11.89 -25.88
CA GLY A 36 30.85 11.69 -27.21
C GLY A 36 29.98 10.83 -28.14
N VAL A 37 28.65 10.88 -27.99
CA VAL A 37 27.68 10.07 -28.73
C VAL A 37 26.73 10.98 -29.52
N PRO A 38 26.40 10.66 -30.78
CA PRO A 38 25.44 11.45 -31.55
C PRO A 38 24.06 11.50 -30.84
N PRO A 39 23.44 12.68 -30.71
CA PRO A 39 22.18 12.82 -29.98
C PRO A 39 21.03 12.03 -30.62
N GLN A 40 21.10 11.72 -31.91
CA GLN A 40 20.11 10.92 -32.64
C GLN A 40 20.10 9.45 -32.20
N GLU A 41 21.21 8.94 -31.66
CA GLU A 41 21.32 7.57 -31.16
C GLU A 41 20.81 7.43 -29.72
N LEU A 42 20.66 8.55 -29.01
CA LEU A 42 20.21 8.58 -27.62
C LEU A 42 18.70 8.53 -27.51
N ARG A 43 18.24 7.77 -26.51
CA ARG A 43 16.82 7.66 -26.15
C ARG A 43 16.63 8.10 -24.72
N VAL A 44 15.64 8.96 -24.50
CA VAL A 44 15.31 9.49 -23.18
C VAL A 44 14.06 8.77 -22.68
N LEU A 45 14.18 8.11 -21.53
CA LEU A 45 13.14 7.31 -20.93
C LEU A 45 12.67 7.95 -19.62
N PHE A 46 11.37 8.06 -19.46
CA PHE A 46 10.73 8.51 -18.23
C PHE A 46 9.42 7.75 -18.00
N ALA A 47 9.20 7.28 -16.77
CA ALA A 47 7.95 6.61 -16.37
C ALA A 47 7.48 5.48 -17.32
N GLY A 48 8.42 4.69 -17.85
CA GLY A 48 8.11 3.58 -18.77
C GLY A 48 7.89 3.97 -20.23
N ARG A 49 8.07 5.25 -20.57
CA ARG A 49 7.87 5.80 -21.92
C ARG A 49 9.18 6.34 -22.47
N GLU A 50 9.28 6.32 -23.79
CA GLU A 50 10.29 7.11 -24.50
C GLU A 50 9.74 8.50 -24.80
N LEU A 51 10.52 9.53 -24.45
CA LEU A 51 10.19 10.92 -24.72
C LEU A 51 10.64 11.29 -26.14
N GLN A 52 9.75 11.91 -26.89
CA GLN A 52 9.99 12.36 -28.26
C GLN A 52 10.91 13.58 -28.27
N SER A 53 11.84 13.66 -29.22
CA SER A 53 12.80 14.77 -29.32
C SER A 53 12.11 16.14 -29.49
N SER A 54 10.93 16.19 -30.10
CA SER A 54 10.14 17.42 -30.31
C SER A 54 9.35 17.87 -29.08
N ALA A 55 9.21 17.04 -28.05
CA ALA A 55 8.46 17.39 -26.85
C ALA A 55 9.28 18.33 -25.95
N SER A 56 8.60 19.27 -25.29
CA SER A 56 9.20 20.06 -24.21
C SER A 56 9.24 19.26 -22.92
N LEU A 57 10.22 19.53 -22.06
CA LEU A 57 10.36 18.84 -20.77
C LEU A 57 9.16 19.10 -19.86
N GLN A 58 8.64 20.34 -19.83
CA GLN A 58 7.39 20.66 -19.13
C GLN A 58 6.17 19.91 -19.71
N GLY A 59 6.10 19.73 -21.03
CA GLY A 59 5.01 19.00 -21.69
C GLY A 59 5.05 17.48 -21.48
N CYS A 60 6.15 16.94 -20.92
CA CYS A 60 6.29 15.51 -20.62
C CYS A 60 5.85 15.14 -19.19
N ASP A 61 5.16 16.04 -18.48
CA ASP A 61 4.79 15.86 -17.07
C ASP A 61 5.99 15.46 -16.19
N LEU A 62 7.13 16.12 -16.38
CA LEU A 62 8.34 15.95 -15.57
C LEU A 62 8.33 16.93 -14.38
N PRO A 63 8.07 16.48 -13.14
CA PRO A 63 8.27 17.31 -11.97
C PRO A 63 9.73 17.74 -11.82
N GLU A 64 9.95 18.85 -11.13
CA GLU A 64 11.29 19.25 -10.70
C GLU A 64 11.97 18.15 -9.89
N GLN A 65 13.29 18.01 -10.06
CA GLN A 65 14.11 16.97 -9.44
C GLN A 65 13.73 15.53 -9.84
N SER A 66 13.05 15.34 -10.97
CA SER A 66 12.79 14.01 -11.51
C SER A 66 14.03 13.38 -12.12
N THR A 67 14.11 12.05 -12.05
CA THR A 67 15.16 11.28 -12.72
C THR A 67 14.70 10.78 -14.08
N VAL A 68 15.48 11.08 -15.12
CA VAL A 68 15.32 10.58 -16.49
C VAL A 68 16.47 9.64 -16.84
N HIS A 69 16.18 8.58 -17.59
CA HIS A 69 17.18 7.61 -18.01
C HIS A 69 17.50 7.84 -19.49
N VAL A 70 18.75 8.20 -19.79
CA VAL A 70 19.23 8.33 -21.16
C VAL A 70 20.02 7.07 -21.49
N VAL A 71 19.58 6.36 -22.52
CA VAL A 71 20.19 5.09 -22.91
C VAL A 71 20.73 5.18 -24.32
N LEU A 72 21.86 4.50 -24.55
CA LEU A 72 22.35 4.17 -25.87
C LEU A 72 21.97 2.72 -26.17
N PRO A 73 20.99 2.46 -27.05
CA PRO A 73 20.55 1.11 -27.37
C PRO A 73 21.69 0.28 -27.98
N PRO A 74 21.70 -1.05 -27.80
CA PRO A 74 22.70 -1.88 -28.43
C PRO A 74 22.54 -1.88 -29.97
N PRO A 75 23.65 -1.88 -30.73
CA PRO A 75 23.61 -1.99 -32.18
C PRO A 75 22.95 -3.32 -32.58
N GLY A 76 21.88 -3.25 -33.37
CA GLY A 76 21.08 -4.42 -33.76
C GLY A 76 19.84 -4.69 -32.90
N SER A 77 19.53 -3.85 -31.91
CA SER A 77 18.16 -3.78 -31.37
C SER A 77 17.26 -3.32 -32.52
N SER A 78 16.48 -4.24 -33.09
CA SER A 78 15.67 -3.98 -34.27
C SER A 78 14.70 -2.82 -33.99
N SER A 79 15.04 -1.65 -34.53
CA SER A 79 14.21 -0.44 -34.61
C SER A 79 12.78 -0.80 -35.05
N SER A 80 12.62 -1.84 -35.87
CA SER A 80 11.34 -2.40 -36.31
C SER A 80 10.39 -2.86 -35.19
N GLN A 81 10.86 -3.49 -34.11
CA GLN A 81 9.97 -3.95 -33.02
C GLN A 81 9.50 -2.80 -32.12
N LEU A 82 10.34 -1.78 -31.95
CA LEU A 82 10.00 -0.56 -31.23
C LEU A 82 9.12 0.36 -32.06
N LEU A 83 9.39 0.52 -33.35
CA LEU A 83 8.53 1.22 -34.29
C LEU A 83 7.15 0.58 -34.34
N LEU A 84 7.03 -0.75 -34.36
CA LEU A 84 5.73 -1.43 -34.29
C LEU A 84 4.99 -1.20 -32.96
N LEU A 85 5.71 -1.13 -31.82
CA LEU A 85 5.11 -0.75 -30.54
C LEU A 85 4.66 0.72 -30.54
N GLN A 86 5.47 1.61 -31.09
CA GLN A 86 5.19 3.04 -31.20
C GLN A 86 4.02 3.30 -32.16
N GLU A 87 3.98 2.62 -33.32
CA GLU A 87 2.88 2.68 -34.29
C GLU A 87 1.58 2.15 -33.71
N ARG A 88 1.62 1.09 -32.88
CA ARG A 88 0.43 0.60 -32.15
C ARG A 88 -0.07 1.60 -31.11
N LEU A 89 0.83 2.32 -30.44
CA LEU A 89 0.49 3.38 -29.50
C LEU A 89 -0.05 4.65 -30.22
N VAL A 90 0.39 4.91 -31.46
CA VAL A 90 -0.02 6.09 -32.25
C VAL A 90 -1.32 5.85 -33.04
N LEU A 91 -1.56 4.63 -33.54
CA LEU A 91 -2.79 4.28 -34.28
C LEU A 91 -4.00 4.01 -33.37
N GLY A 92 -3.76 3.70 -32.09
CA GLY A 92 -4.80 3.68 -31.06
C GLY A 92 -5.09 5.10 -30.60
N GLY A 93 -5.93 5.81 -31.37
CA GLY A 93 -6.22 7.24 -31.22
C GLY A 93 -6.15 7.82 -29.81
N GLU A 94 -5.50 8.97 -29.72
CA GLU A 94 -5.28 9.84 -28.57
C GLU A 94 -6.24 9.60 -27.40
N LYS A 95 -5.74 8.93 -26.36
CA LYS A 95 -6.07 9.32 -24.99
C LYS A 95 -4.79 9.45 -24.20
N GLU A 96 -4.66 10.60 -23.55
CA GLU A 96 -3.74 11.00 -22.48
C GLU A 96 -3.58 9.98 -21.30
N GLN A 97 -4.12 8.76 -21.40
CA GLN A 97 -4.35 7.81 -20.32
C GLN A 97 -3.15 6.92 -19.94
N ASP A 98 -2.02 7.03 -20.63
CA ASP A 98 -0.94 6.08 -20.43
C ASP A 98 0.28 6.65 -19.66
N SER A 99 0.27 7.92 -19.26
CA SER A 99 1.36 8.47 -18.43
C SER A 99 1.22 8.02 -16.98
N LEU A 100 2.22 7.33 -16.43
CA LEU A 100 2.17 6.87 -15.03
C LEU A 100 2.12 8.03 -14.02
N THR A 101 2.42 9.25 -14.43
CA THR A 101 2.37 10.46 -13.58
C THR A 101 1.00 11.10 -13.47
N THR A 102 0.04 10.72 -14.34
CA THR A 102 -1.34 11.23 -14.37
C THR A 102 -2.39 10.11 -14.31
N LEU A 103 -1.95 8.88 -14.03
CA LEU A 103 -2.80 7.68 -14.05
C LEU A 103 -3.75 7.60 -12.85
N ASP A 104 -5.07 7.65 -13.09
CA ASP A 104 -6.07 7.42 -12.06
C ASP A 104 -6.69 6.00 -12.14
N LEU A 105 -6.41 5.16 -11.15
CA LEU A 105 -6.99 3.82 -11.04
C LEU A 105 -8.24 3.75 -10.13
N SER A 106 -8.68 4.87 -9.54
CA SER A 106 -9.78 4.91 -8.58
C SER A 106 -11.12 4.47 -9.18
N SER A 107 -11.35 4.77 -10.45
CA SER A 107 -12.58 4.41 -11.17
C SER A 107 -12.81 2.91 -11.29
N SER A 108 -11.76 2.09 -11.22
CA SER A 108 -11.86 0.62 -11.22
C SER A 108 -12.42 0.06 -9.90
N ARG A 109 -12.38 0.86 -8.82
CA ARG A 109 -12.71 0.40 -7.47
C ARG A 109 -13.85 1.15 -6.81
N LEU A 110 -14.09 2.41 -7.14
CA LEU A 110 -15.23 3.16 -6.61
C LEU A 110 -16.56 2.63 -7.16
N PRO A 111 -17.64 2.56 -6.35
CA PRO A 111 -18.96 2.17 -6.80
C PRO A 111 -19.51 3.15 -7.85
N ALA A 112 -20.24 2.62 -8.84
CA ALA A 112 -20.75 3.38 -10.00
C ALA A 112 -21.88 4.36 -9.63
N THR A 113 -22.59 4.11 -8.53
CA THR A 113 -23.70 4.94 -8.06
C THR A 113 -23.40 5.40 -6.63
N SER A 114 -23.76 6.64 -6.31
CA SER A 114 -23.72 7.20 -4.94
C SER A 114 -24.83 6.66 -4.03
N SER A 115 -25.51 5.59 -4.43
CA SER A 115 -26.66 5.01 -3.74
C SER A 115 -26.23 4.19 -2.53
N GLY A 116 -25.63 4.86 -1.55
CA GLY A 116 -25.44 4.33 -0.20
C GLY A 116 -26.60 4.73 0.70
N LEU A 117 -27.28 3.72 1.26
CA LEU A 117 -28.15 3.81 2.45
C LEU A 117 -29.47 4.60 2.29
N ALA A 118 -30.44 3.98 1.61
CA ALA A 118 -31.86 4.21 1.86
C ALA A 118 -32.62 2.87 1.92
N VAL A 119 -32.11 1.91 2.70
CA VAL A 119 -32.90 0.74 3.12
C VAL A 119 -32.47 0.43 4.55
N ILE A 120 -33.20 0.99 5.51
CA ILE A 120 -33.55 0.48 6.84
C ILE A 120 -34.10 1.70 7.59
N LEU A 121 -35.36 1.58 8.04
CA LEU A 121 -36.23 2.59 8.65
C LEU A 121 -37.04 3.42 7.63
N ASP A 122 -38.22 2.91 7.24
CA ASP A 122 -39.48 3.61 7.50
C ASP A 122 -40.68 2.74 7.12
N GLY A 123 -41.15 1.99 8.12
CA GLY A 123 -42.55 1.58 8.19
C GLY A 123 -43.33 2.68 8.90
N ALA A 124 -43.77 3.71 8.19
CA ALA A 124 -44.93 4.54 8.54
C ALA A 124 -45.21 5.52 7.39
N GLY A 125 -46.47 5.61 6.97
CA GLY A 125 -46.88 6.29 5.73
C GLY A 125 -46.74 7.81 5.72
N GLY A 126 -46.72 8.36 4.50
CA GLY A 126 -46.86 9.78 4.26
C GLY A 126 -46.60 10.15 2.80
N ARG A 127 -47.68 10.39 2.03
CA ARG A 127 -47.64 10.92 0.66
C ARG A 127 -47.02 12.31 0.63
N ALA A 128 -46.11 12.58 -0.32
CA ALA A 128 -46.03 13.89 -0.99
C ALA A 128 -45.28 13.77 -2.33
N ARG A 129 -45.96 14.19 -3.40
CA ARG A 129 -45.38 14.52 -4.71
C ARG A 129 -44.69 15.88 -4.61
N GLY A 130 -43.58 16.03 -5.32
CA GLY A 130 -42.97 17.33 -5.60
C GLY A 130 -41.88 17.17 -6.66
N GLU A 131 -42.23 17.47 -7.91
CA GLU A 131 -41.28 17.71 -9.00
C GLU A 131 -40.58 19.04 -8.72
N ASP A 132 -39.24 19.08 -8.75
CA ASP A 132 -38.54 20.34 -9.01
C ASP A 132 -37.25 20.11 -9.80
N GLN A 133 -37.14 20.87 -10.89
CA GLN A 133 -36.06 20.87 -11.86
C GLN A 133 -35.00 21.88 -11.40
N GLY A 134 -33.87 21.39 -10.87
CA GLY A 134 -32.74 22.22 -10.43
C GLY A 134 -31.53 22.06 -11.33
N LYS A 135 -31.21 23.12 -12.08
CA LYS A 135 -30.10 23.28 -13.03
C LYS A 135 -28.75 22.80 -12.48
N GLU A 136 -28.06 21.94 -13.25
CA GLU A 136 -26.66 21.56 -13.04
C GLU A 136 -25.75 22.78 -13.25
N GLN A 137 -25.31 23.41 -12.16
CA GLN A 137 -24.18 24.32 -12.18
C GLN A 137 -22.88 23.48 -12.25
N GLN A 138 -22.26 23.44 -13.43
CA GLN A 138 -20.90 22.97 -13.62
C GLN A 138 -19.93 23.84 -12.81
N ALA A 139 -19.60 23.38 -11.60
CA ALA A 139 -18.48 23.90 -10.85
C ALA A 139 -17.19 23.41 -11.51
N ALA A 140 -16.46 24.35 -12.11
CA ALA A 140 -15.15 24.13 -12.70
C ALA A 140 -14.19 23.50 -11.67
N ALA A 141 -13.70 22.30 -11.97
CA ALA A 141 -12.67 21.65 -11.18
C ALA A 141 -11.33 22.40 -11.29
N PRO A 142 -10.56 22.58 -10.20
CA PRO A 142 -9.28 23.25 -10.26
C PRO A 142 -8.27 22.40 -11.03
N LYS A 143 -7.54 23.07 -11.93
CA LYS A 143 -6.36 22.54 -12.64
C LYS A 143 -5.22 22.33 -11.63
N GLY A 144 -4.73 21.12 -11.51
CA GLY A 144 -3.51 20.81 -10.76
C GLY A 144 -3.51 19.41 -10.13
N THR A 145 -2.68 18.52 -10.68
CA THR A 145 -2.20 17.26 -10.09
C THR A 145 -3.27 16.20 -9.81
N ARG A 146 -3.59 15.34 -10.78
CA ARG A 146 -4.57 14.25 -10.57
C ARG A 146 -4.10 12.88 -11.01
N SER A 147 -3.21 12.32 -10.20
CA SER A 147 -3.22 10.90 -9.83
C SER A 147 -2.56 10.75 -8.46
N THR A 148 -3.34 10.50 -7.42
CA THR A 148 -2.80 10.26 -6.07
C THR A 148 -2.95 8.78 -5.74
N PHE A 149 -1.91 8.02 -6.00
CA PHE A 149 -1.72 6.75 -5.33
C PHE A 149 -1.40 7.03 -3.85
N PHE A 150 -1.65 6.06 -2.98
CA PHE A 150 -1.29 6.17 -1.57
C PHE A 150 -0.31 5.07 -1.20
N VAL A 151 0.66 5.41 -0.36
CA VAL A 151 1.69 4.50 0.14
C VAL A 151 1.87 4.67 1.64
N TYR A 152 2.28 3.62 2.33
CA TYR A 152 2.86 3.79 3.67
C TYR A 152 4.36 4.08 3.52
N CYS A 153 4.80 5.28 3.93
CA CYS A 153 6.21 5.64 3.89
C CYS A 153 6.89 5.35 5.23
N LYS A 154 7.92 4.50 5.22
CA LYS A 154 8.71 4.15 6.40
C LYS A 154 9.54 5.30 6.98
N ARG A 155 9.81 6.35 6.18
CA ARG A 155 10.54 7.55 6.64
C ARG A 155 9.61 8.60 7.24
N CYS A 156 8.42 8.76 6.66
CA CYS A 156 7.39 9.67 7.18
C CYS A 156 6.56 9.05 8.30
N LEU A 157 6.65 7.73 8.50
CA LEU A 157 5.86 6.94 9.45
C LEU A 157 4.35 7.21 9.32
N SER A 158 3.89 7.41 8.09
CA SER A 158 2.53 7.82 7.78
C SER A 158 2.15 7.48 6.33
N ILE A 159 0.84 7.52 6.07
CA ILE A 159 0.28 7.38 4.73
C ILE A 159 0.57 8.66 3.95
N GLN A 160 1.15 8.51 2.77
CA GLN A 160 1.58 9.61 1.92
C GLN A 160 1.10 9.38 0.48
N SER A 161 1.09 10.44 -0.31
CA SER A 161 0.94 10.31 -1.75
C SER A 161 2.09 9.49 -2.34
N GLY A 162 1.77 8.62 -3.28
CA GLY A 162 2.67 7.71 -3.96
C GLY A 162 2.94 8.11 -5.40
N LYS A 163 4.15 7.84 -5.88
CA LYS A 163 4.56 7.96 -7.28
C LYS A 163 4.72 6.57 -7.87
N LEU A 164 3.93 6.25 -8.89
CA LEU A 164 4.06 5.00 -9.64
C LEU A 164 5.30 5.04 -10.53
N ARG A 165 6.06 3.96 -10.51
CA ARG A 165 7.26 3.75 -11.32
C ARG A 165 7.24 2.33 -11.88
N VAL A 166 8.01 2.15 -12.95
CA VAL A 166 8.17 0.84 -13.60
C VAL A 166 9.64 0.58 -13.85
N ARG A 167 10.04 -0.69 -13.73
CA ARG A 167 11.35 -1.20 -14.08
C ARG A 167 11.23 -2.53 -14.81
N CYS A 168 12.29 -2.93 -15.51
CA CYS A 168 12.40 -4.26 -16.09
C CYS A 168 12.50 -5.28 -14.97
N ARG A 169 11.64 -6.31 -14.99
CA ARG A 169 11.67 -7.35 -13.97
C ARG A 169 12.98 -8.15 -13.96
N SER A 170 13.60 -8.33 -15.14
CA SER A 170 14.81 -9.15 -15.29
C SER A 170 16.08 -8.45 -14.78
N CYS A 171 16.32 -7.19 -15.20
CA CYS A 171 17.54 -6.46 -14.80
C CYS A 171 17.32 -5.41 -13.70
N ARG A 172 16.07 -5.19 -13.26
CA ARG A 172 15.66 -4.19 -12.25
C ARG A 172 15.98 -2.74 -12.60
N GLN A 173 16.38 -2.44 -13.83
CA GLN A 173 16.61 -1.08 -14.29
C GLN A 173 15.31 -0.42 -14.79
N MET A 174 15.24 0.90 -14.67
CA MET A 174 14.13 1.73 -15.16
C MET A 174 14.18 2.01 -16.67
N THR A 175 14.86 1.15 -17.42
CA THR A 175 15.09 1.25 -18.87
C THR A 175 14.07 0.46 -19.69
N LEU A 176 12.96 0.05 -19.09
CA LEU A 176 11.88 -0.68 -19.78
C LEU A 176 10.89 0.29 -20.40
N THR A 177 10.63 0.16 -21.70
CA THR A 177 9.52 0.84 -22.38
C THR A 177 8.31 -0.08 -22.40
N ILE A 178 7.19 0.32 -21.80
CA ILE A 178 5.97 -0.52 -21.73
C ILE A 178 5.13 -0.41 -23.00
N SER A 179 4.43 -1.50 -23.34
CA SER A 179 3.58 -1.59 -24.53
C SER A 179 2.23 -0.88 -24.39
N ARG A 180 1.76 -0.68 -23.17
CA ARG A 180 0.54 0.06 -22.79
C ARG A 180 0.64 0.55 -21.35
N GLY A 181 -0.14 1.55 -20.96
CA GLY A 181 -0.32 1.93 -19.56
C GLY A 181 -1.11 0.88 -18.75
N PRO A 182 -0.98 0.88 -17.41
CA PRO A 182 -1.89 0.17 -16.53
C PRO A 182 -3.29 0.80 -16.57
N SER A 183 -4.32 -0.04 -16.60
CA SER A 183 -5.73 0.36 -16.64
C SER A 183 -6.49 0.03 -15.36
N CYS A 184 -5.93 -0.86 -14.54
CA CYS A 184 -6.49 -1.30 -13.28
C CYS A 184 -5.36 -1.65 -12.29
N TRP A 185 -5.72 -1.90 -11.03
CA TRP A 185 -4.73 -2.27 -10.01
C TRP A 185 -4.07 -3.63 -10.27
N ASP A 186 -4.77 -4.57 -10.92
CA ASP A 186 -4.20 -5.89 -11.21
C ASP A 186 -3.00 -5.76 -12.16
N ASP A 187 -3.07 -4.85 -13.14
CA ASP A 187 -1.95 -4.52 -14.04
C ASP A 187 -0.68 -4.07 -13.30
N VAL A 188 -0.84 -3.46 -12.12
CA VAL A 188 0.24 -2.90 -11.30
C VAL A 188 0.74 -3.90 -10.27
N LEU A 189 -0.18 -4.60 -9.61
CA LEU A 189 0.12 -5.45 -8.45
C LEU A 189 0.51 -6.88 -8.85
N LEU A 190 -0.05 -7.40 -9.95
CA LEU A 190 0.21 -8.76 -10.38
C LEU A 190 1.38 -8.81 -11.37
N PRO A 191 2.29 -9.79 -11.22
CA PRO A 191 3.37 -9.99 -12.16
C PRO A 191 2.84 -10.40 -13.55
N GLY A 192 3.55 -9.99 -14.60
CA GLY A 192 3.33 -10.45 -15.98
C GLY A 192 2.09 -9.87 -16.70
N GLN A 193 1.42 -8.87 -16.12
CA GLN A 193 0.24 -8.26 -16.75
C GLN A 193 0.59 -7.30 -17.90
N ILE A 194 1.72 -6.60 -17.78
CA ILE A 194 2.20 -5.64 -18.77
C ILE A 194 3.58 -6.05 -19.25
N HIS A 195 3.74 -6.03 -20.56
CA HIS A 195 4.97 -6.34 -21.23
C HIS A 195 5.57 -5.09 -21.87
N GLY A 196 6.87 -5.13 -22.14
CA GLY A 196 7.64 -4.05 -22.72
C GLY A 196 8.93 -4.54 -23.37
N ILE A 197 9.80 -3.61 -23.72
CA ILE A 197 11.15 -3.90 -24.23
C ILE A 197 12.16 -3.17 -23.34
N CYS A 198 13.10 -3.91 -22.76
CA CYS A 198 14.19 -3.34 -21.99
C CYS A 198 15.25 -2.78 -22.93
N GLN A 199 15.69 -1.55 -22.66
CA GLN A 199 16.70 -0.84 -23.43
C GLN A 199 18.10 -0.95 -22.83
N SER A 200 18.28 -1.69 -21.73
CA SER A 200 19.59 -1.95 -21.16
C SER A 200 20.45 -2.76 -22.13
N LYS A 201 21.72 -2.38 -22.24
CA LYS A 201 22.77 -3.19 -22.85
C LYS A 201 22.76 -4.57 -22.14
N ASP A 202 22.67 -5.64 -22.91
CA ASP A 202 22.64 -7.04 -22.46
C ASP A 202 21.37 -7.52 -21.70
N CYS A 203 20.25 -6.82 -21.80
CA CYS A 203 18.97 -7.31 -21.27
C CYS A 203 17.97 -7.64 -22.38
N ARG A 204 17.36 -8.83 -22.31
CA ARG A 204 16.24 -9.26 -23.16
C ARG A 204 14.91 -9.34 -22.40
N GLY A 205 14.84 -8.69 -21.23
CA GLY A 205 13.67 -8.69 -20.38
C GLY A 205 12.50 -7.96 -21.05
N ASN A 206 11.32 -8.54 -20.94
CA ASN A 206 10.09 -8.04 -21.54
C ASN A 206 8.95 -7.87 -20.53
N GLU A 207 9.16 -8.17 -19.26
CA GLU A 207 8.14 -8.03 -18.21
C GLU A 207 8.32 -6.71 -17.43
N ALA A 208 7.22 -5.99 -17.27
CA ALA A 208 7.14 -4.83 -16.40
C ALA A 208 7.00 -5.25 -14.93
N GLU A 209 7.77 -4.59 -14.08
CA GLU A 209 7.57 -4.61 -12.63
C GLU A 209 7.27 -3.19 -12.17
N PHE A 210 6.07 -2.99 -11.66
CA PHE A 210 5.66 -1.72 -11.08
C PHE A 210 6.02 -1.66 -9.60
N TYR A 211 6.34 -0.45 -9.14
CA TYR A 211 6.60 -0.19 -7.74
C TYR A 211 6.26 1.26 -7.41
N MET A 212 6.05 1.56 -6.14
CA MET A 212 5.68 2.90 -5.67
C MET A 212 6.79 3.52 -4.83
N LYS A 213 6.86 4.85 -4.85
CA LYS A 213 7.75 5.66 -4.00
C LYS A 213 6.95 6.74 -3.28
N CYS A 214 7.41 7.17 -2.10
CA CYS A 214 6.84 8.32 -1.43
C CYS A 214 7.00 9.59 -2.28
N ALA A 215 5.94 10.38 -2.40
CA ALA A 215 5.96 11.64 -3.12
C ALA A 215 6.48 12.81 -2.28
N SER A 216 6.43 12.69 -0.95
CA SER A 216 6.61 13.79 0.01
C SER A 216 8.07 14.12 0.32
N HIS A 217 9.03 13.34 -0.18
CA HIS A 217 10.46 13.64 -0.07
C HIS A 217 11.24 13.04 -1.25
N PRO A 218 12.47 13.50 -1.51
CA PRO A 218 13.36 12.83 -2.46
C PRO A 218 13.63 11.37 -2.03
N THR A 219 13.61 10.47 -3.01
CA THR A 219 13.76 9.00 -2.81
C THR A 219 14.79 8.45 -3.78
N SER A 220 15.69 7.59 -3.30
CA SER A 220 16.59 6.79 -4.14
C SER A 220 15.81 5.73 -4.94
N GLU A 221 16.47 4.95 -5.80
CA GLU A 221 15.83 3.85 -6.55
C GLU A 221 15.37 2.69 -5.65
N ASP A 222 16.11 2.45 -4.57
CA ASP A 222 15.84 1.35 -3.65
C ASP A 222 14.82 1.73 -2.55
N ASP A 223 14.48 3.02 -2.43
CA ASP A 223 13.47 3.55 -1.49
C ASP A 223 12.03 3.24 -1.95
N VAL A 224 11.69 1.95 -2.07
CA VAL A 224 10.35 1.49 -2.43
C VAL A 224 9.41 1.59 -1.23
N SER A 225 8.19 2.08 -1.48
CA SER A 225 7.10 2.15 -0.50
C SER A 225 5.98 1.19 -0.89
N VAL A 226 5.30 0.62 0.11
CA VAL A 226 4.19 -0.32 -0.12
C VAL A 226 2.97 0.46 -0.61
N ALA A 227 2.35 -0.02 -1.69
CA ALA A 227 1.12 0.55 -2.21
C ALA A 227 -0.07 0.20 -1.29
N LEU A 228 -0.88 1.21 -0.97
CA LEU A 228 -2.13 1.03 -0.24
C LEU A 228 -3.28 1.11 -1.24
N ASP A 229 -3.50 0.03 -1.96
CA ASP A 229 -4.39 -0.05 -3.13
C ASP A 229 -5.89 0.09 -2.80
N LEU A 230 -6.28 -0.02 -1.53
CA LEU A 230 -7.65 0.24 -1.08
C LEU A 230 -7.90 1.72 -0.78
N ILE A 231 -6.85 2.53 -0.56
CA ILE A 231 -6.97 3.96 -0.27
C ILE A 231 -6.95 4.74 -1.58
N LEU A 232 -7.98 5.52 -1.81
CA LEU A 232 -8.25 6.17 -3.09
C LEU A 232 -8.76 7.60 -2.88
N PRO A 233 -8.50 8.50 -3.85
CA PRO A 233 -9.19 9.78 -3.88
C PRO A 233 -10.69 9.54 -4.13
N ASN A 234 -11.54 10.23 -3.38
CA ASN A 234 -12.99 10.10 -3.44
C ASN A 234 -13.59 10.99 -4.54
N ILE A 235 -13.17 10.75 -5.79
CA ILE A 235 -13.59 11.56 -6.94
C ILE A 235 -15.11 11.53 -7.19
N ARG A 236 -15.81 10.50 -6.69
CA ARG A 236 -17.27 10.35 -6.80
C ARG A 236 -18.04 10.87 -5.58
N ARG A 237 -17.35 11.49 -4.61
CA ARG A 237 -17.96 12.08 -3.40
C ARG A 237 -18.85 11.09 -2.64
N VAL A 238 -18.46 9.82 -2.57
CA VAL A 238 -19.22 8.77 -1.88
C VAL A 238 -19.12 8.99 -0.37
N PRO A 239 -20.23 9.03 0.38
CA PRO A 239 -20.21 9.22 1.82
C PRO A 239 -19.59 8.01 2.54
N CYS A 240 -18.95 8.27 3.67
CA CYS A 240 -18.41 7.23 4.55
C CYS A 240 -19.53 6.41 5.19
N ILE A 241 -19.44 5.07 5.17
CA ILE A 241 -20.41 4.18 5.82
C ILE A 241 -20.49 4.38 7.36
N GLY A 242 -19.41 4.85 7.97
CA GLY A 242 -19.33 5.02 9.43
C GLY A 242 -19.87 6.36 9.94
N CYS A 243 -19.52 7.47 9.28
CA CYS A 243 -19.89 8.81 9.74
C CYS A 243 -20.79 9.59 8.78
N THR A 244 -21.12 9.04 7.61
CA THR A 244 -21.92 9.68 6.54
C THR A 244 -21.29 10.92 5.88
N ASP A 245 -20.17 11.42 6.40
CA ASP A 245 -19.43 12.53 5.81
C ASP A 245 -18.76 12.14 4.49
N VAL A 246 -18.63 13.12 3.60
CA VAL A 246 -17.89 13.00 2.34
C VAL A 246 -16.47 13.52 2.55
N MET A 247 -15.50 12.61 2.54
CA MET A 247 -14.07 12.91 2.67
C MET A 247 -13.36 12.78 1.32
N ASP A 248 -12.32 13.59 1.09
CA ASP A 248 -11.57 13.59 -0.18
C ASP A 248 -10.73 12.32 -0.40
N VAL A 249 -10.36 11.62 0.67
CA VAL A 249 -9.60 10.37 0.64
C VAL A 249 -10.32 9.33 1.49
N VAL A 250 -10.52 8.16 0.92
CA VAL A 250 -11.31 7.08 1.52
C VAL A 250 -10.66 5.73 1.26
N LEU A 251 -10.98 4.75 2.11
CA LEU A 251 -10.70 3.35 1.87
C LEU A 251 -11.94 2.68 1.26
N VAL A 252 -11.74 1.88 0.22
CA VAL A 252 -12.81 1.11 -0.42
C VAL A 252 -12.59 -0.38 -0.18
N PHE A 253 -13.52 -1.02 0.51
CA PHE A 253 -13.46 -2.46 0.76
C PHE A 253 -13.67 -3.26 -0.54
N GLN A 254 -13.05 -4.44 -0.63
CA GLN A 254 -13.20 -5.36 -1.76
C GLN A 254 -14.43 -6.28 -1.65
N CYS A 255 -15.51 -5.83 -1.01
CA CYS A 255 -16.79 -6.53 -0.99
C CYS A 255 -17.60 -6.26 -2.28
N SER A 256 -18.66 -7.03 -2.53
CA SER A 256 -19.57 -6.86 -3.68
C SER A 256 -20.08 -5.44 -3.84
N ASP A 257 -20.43 -4.80 -2.73
CA ASP A 257 -21.03 -3.47 -2.69
C ASP A 257 -20.00 -2.34 -2.68
N ARG A 258 -18.70 -2.68 -2.62
CA ARG A 258 -17.58 -1.73 -2.60
C ARG A 258 -17.76 -0.63 -1.56
N HIS A 259 -18.13 -1.03 -0.34
CA HIS A 259 -18.37 -0.11 0.77
C HIS A 259 -17.18 0.83 1.00
N VAL A 260 -17.49 2.10 1.21
CA VAL A 260 -16.51 3.19 1.37
C VAL A 260 -16.46 3.63 2.83
N ILE A 261 -15.27 3.79 3.39
CA ILE A 261 -15.03 4.26 4.75
C ILE A 261 -13.94 5.34 4.74
N CYS A 262 -14.13 6.44 5.47
CA CYS A 262 -13.06 7.44 5.62
C CYS A 262 -11.93 6.89 6.52
N LEU A 263 -10.75 7.48 6.39
CA LEU A 263 -9.56 7.02 7.12
C LEU A 263 -9.72 7.10 8.65
N ASP A 264 -10.41 8.12 9.17
CA ASP A 264 -10.65 8.26 10.61
C ASP A 264 -11.61 7.20 11.16
N CYS A 265 -12.66 6.86 10.41
CA CYS A 265 -13.56 5.76 10.77
C CYS A 265 -12.86 4.41 10.65
N PHE A 266 -12.02 4.22 9.62
CA PHE A 266 -11.23 3.01 9.46
C PHE A 266 -10.22 2.82 10.59
N HIS A 267 -9.52 3.88 11.01
CA HIS A 267 -8.63 3.85 12.17
C HIS A 267 -9.37 3.40 13.43
N ARG A 268 -10.50 4.03 13.75
CA ARG A 268 -11.33 3.68 14.92
C ARG A 268 -11.86 2.25 14.85
N TYR A 269 -12.31 1.81 13.68
CA TYR A 269 -12.75 0.44 13.43
C TYR A 269 -11.63 -0.57 13.73
N CYS A 270 -10.44 -0.36 13.16
CA CYS A 270 -9.28 -1.21 13.41
C CYS A 270 -8.89 -1.22 14.91
N GLN A 271 -8.89 -0.05 15.56
CA GLN A 271 -8.49 0.06 16.96
C GLN A 271 -9.46 -0.65 17.92
N SER A 272 -10.78 -0.51 17.72
CA SER A 272 -11.79 -1.23 18.51
C SER A 272 -11.63 -2.74 18.33
N ARG A 273 -11.57 -3.22 17.08
CA ARG A 273 -11.43 -4.66 16.81
C ARG A 273 -10.12 -5.24 17.33
N LEU A 274 -9.04 -4.45 17.33
CA LEU A 274 -7.76 -4.87 17.90
C LEU A 274 -7.84 -5.00 19.42
N ASN A 275 -8.44 -4.02 20.09
CA ASN A 275 -8.61 -4.04 21.55
C ASN A 275 -9.50 -5.20 22.02
N GLU A 276 -10.50 -5.57 21.23
CA GLU A 276 -11.43 -6.66 21.51
C GLU A 276 -10.94 -8.03 21.01
N ARG A 277 -9.74 -8.14 20.42
CA ARG A 277 -9.20 -9.35 19.77
C ARG A 277 -10.15 -9.97 18.72
N GLN A 278 -10.80 -9.13 17.92
CA GLN A 278 -11.78 -9.52 16.90
C GLN A 278 -11.25 -9.43 15.46
N PHE A 279 -9.94 -9.31 15.29
CA PHE A 279 -9.33 -9.58 13.99
C PHE A 279 -9.47 -11.07 13.65
N VAL A 280 -9.61 -11.36 12.37
CA VAL A 280 -9.84 -12.72 11.86
C VAL A 280 -8.54 -13.25 11.29
N TYR A 281 -8.08 -14.39 11.79
CA TYR A 281 -6.96 -15.11 11.19
C TYR A 281 -7.43 -15.92 9.98
N ASN A 282 -6.71 -15.78 8.87
CA ASN A 282 -6.87 -16.57 7.66
C ASN A 282 -5.51 -17.16 7.27
N SER A 283 -5.45 -18.44 6.91
CA SER A 283 -4.19 -19.14 6.64
C SER A 283 -3.41 -18.62 5.43
N VAL A 284 -4.08 -17.96 4.48
CA VAL A 284 -3.45 -17.43 3.26
C VAL A 284 -3.18 -15.93 3.39
N ILE A 285 -4.14 -15.18 3.93
CA ILE A 285 -4.05 -13.71 4.05
C ILE A 285 -3.26 -13.29 5.30
N GLY A 286 -3.37 -14.04 6.39
CA GLY A 286 -2.89 -13.67 7.72
C GLY A 286 -3.99 -13.07 8.59
N TYR A 287 -3.59 -12.23 9.55
CA TYR A 287 -4.49 -11.62 10.53
C TYR A 287 -5.10 -10.34 9.97
N SER A 288 -6.40 -10.31 9.71
CA SER A 288 -7.03 -9.22 8.96
C SER A 288 -8.42 -8.87 9.48
N LEU A 289 -9.06 -7.88 8.85
CA LEU A 289 -10.43 -7.47 9.12
C LEU A 289 -11.28 -7.53 7.85
N PRO A 290 -12.56 -7.94 7.99
CA PRO A 290 -13.52 -7.83 6.90
C PRO A 290 -14.00 -6.38 6.75
N CYS A 291 -14.83 -6.17 5.74
CA CYS A 291 -15.63 -4.96 5.58
C CYS A 291 -16.36 -4.62 6.88
N ALA A 292 -16.40 -3.33 7.23
CA ALA A 292 -17.08 -2.86 8.44
C ALA A 292 -18.59 -3.19 8.48
N ALA A 293 -19.21 -3.42 7.31
CA ALA A 293 -20.60 -3.89 7.19
C ALA A 293 -20.77 -5.40 7.40
N GLY A 294 -19.68 -6.16 7.60
CA GLY A 294 -19.74 -7.61 7.79
C GLY A 294 -19.95 -8.43 6.50
N CYS A 295 -19.69 -7.86 5.33
CA CYS A 295 -19.83 -8.57 4.05
C CYS A 295 -18.93 -9.81 3.99
N GLU A 296 -19.41 -10.86 3.33
CA GLU A 296 -18.61 -12.07 3.08
C GLU A 296 -17.42 -11.80 2.15
N ASN A 297 -16.37 -12.63 2.26
CA ASN A 297 -15.17 -12.61 1.40
C ASN A 297 -14.52 -11.22 1.24
N SER A 298 -14.61 -10.39 2.27
CA SER A 298 -14.21 -8.98 2.23
C SER A 298 -12.96 -8.65 3.05
N LEU A 299 -12.19 -9.68 3.43
CA LEU A 299 -10.94 -9.52 4.17
C LEU A 299 -9.95 -8.66 3.39
N ILE A 300 -9.32 -7.72 4.09
CA ILE A 300 -8.25 -6.90 3.52
C ILE A 300 -7.03 -7.80 3.27
N LYS A 301 -6.62 -7.91 2.00
CA LYS A 301 -5.52 -8.79 1.58
C LYS A 301 -4.14 -8.17 1.81
N GLU A 302 -4.01 -6.87 1.56
CA GLU A 302 -2.78 -6.12 1.79
C GLU A 302 -2.75 -5.61 3.24
N LEU A 303 -2.07 -6.33 4.12
CA LEU A 303 -2.06 -6.07 5.56
C LEU A 303 -1.38 -4.74 5.95
N HIS A 304 -0.58 -4.14 5.07
CA HIS A 304 0.04 -2.85 5.34
C HIS A 304 -0.97 -1.70 5.49
N HIS A 305 -2.24 -1.89 5.09
CA HIS A 305 -3.31 -0.93 5.40
C HIS A 305 -3.50 -0.70 6.90
N PHE A 306 -3.23 -1.72 7.72
CA PHE A 306 -3.35 -1.61 9.19
C PHE A 306 -2.26 -0.76 9.82
N ARG A 307 -1.23 -0.33 9.07
CA ARG A 307 -0.27 0.70 9.52
C ARG A 307 -0.93 2.03 9.87
N ILE A 308 -2.17 2.25 9.42
CA ILE A 308 -2.97 3.41 9.84
C ILE A 308 -3.10 3.53 11.36
N LEU A 309 -3.03 2.40 12.09
CA LEU A 309 -3.09 2.34 13.56
C LEU A 309 -1.94 3.09 14.27
N GLY A 310 -0.88 3.44 13.56
CA GLY A 310 0.36 3.97 14.16
C GLY A 310 1.23 2.87 14.76
N ASP A 311 2.50 3.16 15.00
CA ASP A 311 3.51 2.12 15.29
C ASP A 311 3.22 1.33 16.59
N ASP A 312 2.73 1.98 17.65
CA ASP A 312 2.43 1.31 18.92
C ASP A 312 1.32 0.27 18.78
N GLN A 313 0.19 0.66 18.19
CA GLN A 313 -0.96 -0.22 17.99
C GLN A 313 -0.68 -1.24 16.87
N TYR A 314 0.08 -0.86 15.85
CA TYR A 314 0.52 -1.79 14.81
C TYR A 314 1.44 -2.88 15.38
N GLY A 315 2.31 -2.55 16.34
CA GLY A 315 3.11 -3.53 17.07
C GLY A 315 2.26 -4.55 17.81
N ARG A 316 1.21 -4.10 18.51
CA ARG A 316 0.23 -5.00 19.16
C ARG A 316 -0.51 -5.87 18.15
N TYR A 317 -0.90 -5.31 17.01
CA TYR A 317 -1.52 -6.04 15.91
C TYR A 317 -0.62 -7.17 15.38
N LEU A 318 0.67 -6.88 15.13
CA LEU A 318 1.64 -7.90 14.70
C LEU A 318 1.80 -8.99 15.76
N GLN A 319 1.86 -8.62 17.03
CA GLN A 319 1.95 -9.58 18.13
C GLN A 319 0.73 -10.51 18.15
N TYR A 320 -0.50 -9.97 18.15
CA TYR A 320 -1.71 -10.79 18.16
C TYR A 320 -1.81 -11.66 16.90
N GLY A 321 -1.42 -11.14 15.73
CA GLY A 321 -1.37 -11.93 14.52
C GLY A 321 -0.38 -13.10 14.59
N ALA A 322 0.78 -12.90 15.22
CA ALA A 322 1.75 -13.97 15.46
C ALA A 322 1.23 -15.01 16.47
N GLU A 323 0.55 -14.57 17.54
CA GLU A 323 -0.10 -15.45 18.52
C GLU A 323 -1.12 -16.38 17.85
N GLU A 324 -2.04 -15.82 17.07
CA GLU A 324 -3.09 -16.59 16.36
C GLU A 324 -2.49 -17.51 15.29
N CYS A 325 -1.48 -17.03 14.56
CA CYS A 325 -0.76 -17.85 13.59
C CYS A 325 -0.12 -19.08 14.25
N LEU A 326 0.62 -18.88 15.35
CA LEU A 326 1.24 -19.96 16.11
C LEU A 326 0.19 -20.94 16.64
N GLN A 327 -0.91 -20.43 17.19
CA GLN A 327 -1.99 -21.27 17.70
C GLN A 327 -2.61 -22.13 16.59
N SER A 328 -2.77 -21.58 15.37
CA SER A 328 -3.35 -22.30 14.23
C SER A 328 -2.50 -23.50 13.77
N ILE A 329 -1.19 -23.45 13.97
CA ILE A 329 -0.25 -24.53 13.63
C ILE A 329 0.11 -25.41 14.85
N GLY A 330 -0.65 -25.30 15.95
CA GLY A 330 -0.46 -26.10 17.17
C GLY A 330 0.69 -25.64 18.07
N GLY A 331 1.22 -24.46 17.83
CA GLY A 331 2.22 -23.79 18.66
C GLY A 331 1.63 -23.01 19.84
N MET A 332 2.49 -22.39 20.61
CA MET A 332 2.11 -21.57 21.77
C MET A 332 3.14 -20.49 22.07
N MET A 333 2.76 -19.49 22.86
CA MET A 333 3.66 -18.44 23.33
C MET A 333 4.26 -18.79 24.69
N CYS A 334 5.50 -18.37 24.91
CA CYS A 334 6.11 -18.40 26.24
C CYS A 334 5.33 -17.48 27.20
N PRO A 335 4.82 -17.99 28.33
CA PRO A 335 4.04 -17.21 29.29
C PRO A 335 4.90 -16.32 30.20
N SER A 336 6.24 -16.47 30.16
CA SER A 336 7.15 -15.70 30.99
C SER A 336 7.01 -14.19 30.71
N PRO A 337 6.82 -13.34 31.75
CA PRO A 337 6.69 -11.91 31.59
C PRO A 337 7.86 -11.31 30.80
N GLY A 338 7.55 -10.58 29.73
CA GLY A 338 8.55 -9.93 28.88
C GLY A 338 9.30 -10.85 27.91
N CYS A 339 8.98 -12.15 27.85
CA CYS A 339 9.52 -13.05 26.84
C CYS A 339 8.63 -13.11 25.59
N GLY A 340 7.46 -13.76 25.69
CA GLY A 340 6.55 -13.91 24.54
C GLY A 340 7.15 -14.62 23.33
N ALA A 341 8.18 -15.45 23.49
CA ALA A 341 8.74 -16.22 22.38
C ALA A 341 7.72 -17.23 21.85
N GLY A 342 7.59 -17.34 20.53
CA GLY A 342 6.77 -18.35 19.87
C GLY A 342 7.45 -19.72 19.88
N LEU A 343 6.70 -20.76 20.25
CA LEU A 343 7.21 -22.11 20.43
C LEU A 343 6.37 -23.10 19.61
N LEU A 344 7.07 -24.00 18.91
CA LEU A 344 6.49 -25.16 18.23
C LEU A 344 7.09 -26.42 18.84
N PRO A 345 6.56 -26.92 19.97
CA PRO A 345 7.08 -28.12 20.61
C PRO A 345 6.98 -29.30 19.62
N PRO A 346 8.07 -30.03 19.36
CA PRO A 346 8.08 -31.13 18.39
C PRO A 346 7.19 -32.30 18.84
N ASP A 347 6.99 -32.43 20.16
CA ASP A 347 6.19 -33.49 20.77
C ASP A 347 4.95 -32.93 21.46
N ALA A 348 3.94 -33.78 21.62
CA ALA A 348 2.77 -33.51 22.47
C ALA A 348 3.11 -33.49 23.99
N SER A 349 4.39 -33.37 24.35
CA SER A 349 4.85 -33.36 25.74
C SER A 349 4.24 -32.20 26.51
N ARG A 350 3.89 -32.49 27.76
CA ARG A 350 3.35 -31.52 28.70
C ARG A 350 4.43 -30.59 29.26
N LYS A 351 5.69 -31.01 29.24
CA LYS A 351 6.84 -30.19 29.62
C LYS A 351 7.33 -29.41 28.41
N VAL A 352 7.24 -28.09 28.46
CA VAL A 352 7.72 -27.21 27.39
C VAL A 352 8.83 -26.33 27.96
N GLU A 353 9.98 -26.30 27.29
CA GLU A 353 11.07 -25.37 27.59
C GLU A 353 11.14 -24.31 26.50
N CYS A 354 11.12 -23.04 26.91
CA CYS A 354 11.40 -21.93 26.03
C CYS A 354 12.88 -21.96 25.61
N ASP A 355 13.15 -21.91 24.32
CA ASP A 355 14.52 -21.95 23.77
C ASP A 355 15.44 -20.94 24.50
N ARG A 356 16.64 -21.37 24.90
CA ARG A 356 17.59 -20.52 25.66
C ARG A 356 18.41 -19.58 24.79
N GLN A 357 18.53 -19.86 23.49
CA GLN A 357 19.23 -19.00 22.54
C GLN A 357 18.32 -17.86 22.05
N LEU A 358 17.04 -18.17 21.84
CA LEU A 358 16.06 -17.22 21.28
C LEU A 358 15.05 -16.69 22.30
N GLY A 359 14.90 -17.34 23.44
CA GLY A 359 13.94 -17.01 24.49
C GLY A 359 14.57 -16.94 25.88
N CYS A 360 13.78 -17.21 26.92
CA CYS A 360 14.19 -16.98 28.31
C CYS A 360 14.53 -18.25 29.10
N GLY A 361 14.49 -19.44 28.48
CA GLY A 361 14.76 -20.70 29.20
C GLY A 361 13.67 -21.13 30.18
N PHE A 362 12.51 -20.47 30.21
CA PHE A 362 11.43 -20.79 31.15
C PHE A 362 10.83 -22.15 30.81
N VAL A 363 10.68 -23.00 31.83
CA VAL A 363 10.11 -24.35 31.71
C VAL A 363 8.72 -24.34 32.32
N PHE A 364 7.71 -24.65 31.51
CA PHE A 364 6.31 -24.49 31.88
C PHE A 364 5.46 -25.68 31.41
N CYS A 365 4.28 -25.81 32.02
CA CYS A 365 3.29 -26.81 31.66
C CYS A 365 2.49 -26.34 30.44
N ARG A 366 2.39 -27.20 29.42
CA ARG A 366 1.63 -26.94 28.18
C ARG A 366 0.16 -26.58 28.46
N ASP A 367 -0.45 -27.21 29.46
CA ASP A 367 -1.89 -27.16 29.68
C ASP A 367 -2.32 -25.93 30.49
N CYS A 368 -1.70 -25.70 31.66
CA CYS A 368 -2.04 -24.55 32.52
C CYS A 368 -1.21 -23.29 32.24
N ARG A 369 -0.14 -23.37 31.44
CA ARG A 369 0.81 -22.28 31.15
C ARG A 369 1.55 -21.71 32.38
N GLU A 370 1.51 -22.41 33.51
CA GLU A 370 2.29 -22.10 34.72
C GLU A 370 3.62 -22.86 34.74
N GLY A 371 4.48 -22.55 35.72
CA GLY A 371 5.75 -23.27 35.93
C GLY A 371 5.57 -24.80 35.94
N TYR A 372 6.50 -25.53 35.31
CA TYR A 372 6.34 -26.98 35.14
C TYR A 372 6.24 -27.72 36.48
N HIS A 373 5.31 -28.68 36.55
CA HIS A 373 5.04 -29.46 37.74
C HIS A 373 4.68 -30.91 37.41
N GLU A 374 5.00 -31.84 38.33
CA GLU A 374 4.69 -33.26 38.22
C GLU A 374 3.39 -33.56 38.99
N GLY A 375 2.27 -33.67 38.26
CA GLY A 375 0.92 -33.84 38.84
C GLY A 375 -0.17 -33.15 38.00
N PRO A 376 -1.47 -33.34 38.25
CA PRO A 376 -2.54 -32.68 37.50
C PRO A 376 -2.52 -31.15 37.68
N CYS A 377 -2.97 -30.40 36.67
CA CYS A 377 -3.09 -28.94 36.77
C CYS A 377 -4.15 -28.54 37.80
N GLU A 378 -3.81 -27.63 38.70
CA GLU A 378 -4.79 -27.07 39.64
C GLU A 378 -5.77 -26.17 38.87
N ILE A 379 -7.03 -26.60 38.78
CA ILE A 379 -8.12 -25.77 38.27
C ILE A 379 -8.46 -24.78 39.39
N LEU A 380 -8.18 -23.49 39.19
CA LEU A 380 -8.75 -22.44 40.04
C LEU A 380 -10.27 -22.39 39.83
N VAL A 381 -11.00 -23.19 40.61
CA VAL A 381 -12.46 -23.08 40.72
C VAL A 381 -12.74 -21.80 41.49
N ALA A 382 -13.34 -20.80 40.84
CA ALA A 382 -13.79 -19.59 41.51
C ALA A 382 -14.77 -19.98 42.64
N PRO A 383 -14.60 -19.49 43.88
CA PRO A 383 -15.50 -19.84 44.97
C PRO A 383 -16.90 -19.27 44.69
N PRO A 384 -17.97 -19.98 45.10
CA PRO A 384 -19.33 -19.49 44.91
C PRO A 384 -19.53 -18.20 45.70
N THR A 385 -20.14 -17.22 45.04
CA THR A 385 -20.49 -15.92 45.63
C THR A 385 -21.41 -16.12 46.84
N GLY A 386 -20.84 -15.91 48.03
CA GLY A 386 -21.52 -15.88 49.31
C GLY A 386 -21.24 -14.55 50.01
N ASP A 387 -22.31 -13.96 50.50
CA ASP A 387 -22.48 -12.59 50.97
C ASP A 387 -21.53 -12.09 52.07
N GLY A 388 -21.29 -10.78 52.09
CA GLY A 388 -21.09 -9.99 53.31
C GLY A 388 -19.74 -10.03 54.05
N SER A 389 -18.94 -8.98 53.80
CA SER A 389 -18.03 -8.34 54.77
C SER A 389 -16.86 -9.16 55.33
N GLN A 390 -15.68 -9.02 54.71
CA GLN A 390 -14.46 -8.51 55.39
C GLN A 390 -13.31 -8.35 54.39
N VAL A 391 -12.61 -7.23 54.55
CA VAL A 391 -11.53 -6.70 53.72
C VAL A 391 -10.33 -7.65 53.72
N SER A 392 -9.88 -8.11 52.54
CA SER A 392 -8.57 -8.75 52.39
C SER A 392 -7.70 -8.02 51.35
N HIS A 393 -6.50 -7.69 51.81
CA HIS A 393 -5.49 -6.83 51.22
C HIS A 393 -4.78 -7.46 50.00
N SER A 394 -5.48 -7.71 48.90
CA SER A 394 -4.80 -8.17 47.65
C SER A 394 -5.24 -7.48 46.36
N CYS A 395 -6.36 -6.75 46.36
CA CYS A 395 -6.85 -6.09 45.13
C CYS A 395 -6.35 -4.65 44.90
N ARG A 396 -5.38 -4.16 45.68
CA ARG A 396 -4.80 -2.81 45.52
C ARG A 396 -3.48 -2.76 44.75
N MET A 397 -2.86 -3.90 44.43
CA MET A 397 -1.52 -3.93 43.84
C MET A 397 -1.49 -3.94 42.30
N MET A 398 -2.61 -4.27 41.62
CA MET A 398 -2.68 -4.23 40.15
C MET A 398 -3.14 -2.89 39.57
N MET A 399 -3.75 -2.01 40.36
CA MET A 399 -4.24 -0.71 39.85
C MET A 399 -3.26 0.47 40.07
N MET A 400 -2.17 0.27 40.81
CA MET A 400 -1.17 1.32 41.09
C MET A 400 0.08 1.26 40.20
N VAL A 401 0.25 0.22 39.38
CA VAL A 401 1.41 0.07 38.48
C VAL A 401 1.18 0.72 37.09
N MET A 402 -0.07 1.00 36.71
CA MET A 402 -0.39 1.66 35.43
C MET A 402 -0.44 3.19 35.45
N LEU A 403 -0.23 3.85 36.60
CA LEU A 403 -0.21 5.33 36.69
C LEU A 403 1.18 5.95 36.96
N LYS A 404 2.27 5.19 36.82
CA LYS A 404 3.66 5.68 37.06
C LYS A 404 4.63 5.49 35.88
N ARG A 405 4.11 5.46 34.65
CA ARG A 405 4.92 5.58 33.41
C ARG A 405 4.34 6.64 32.46
N LEU A 406 3.91 7.76 33.02
CA LEU A 406 3.69 9.02 32.33
C LEU A 406 4.29 10.14 33.17
N THR A 407 5.63 10.18 33.17
CA THR A 407 6.47 11.37 33.38
C THR A 407 7.77 11.13 32.63
#